data_AF-A0A800MHS5-F1
#
_entry.id   AF-A0A800MHS5-F1
#
_cell.length_a   1.000
_cell.length_b   1.000
_cell.length_c   1.000
_cell.angle_alpha   90.00
_cell.angle_beta   90.00
_cell.angle_gamma   90.00
#
_symmetry.space_group_name_H-M   'P 1'
#
loop_
_entity.id
_entity.type
_entity.pdbx_description
1 polymer ?
#
loop_
_entity_poly.entity_id
_entity_poly.type
_entity_poly.pdbx_seq_one_letter_code
_entity_poly.pdbx_strand_id
1 'polypeptide(L)'
;MSSVPNLVYDIEVAGLPWEEVDEITRGYLMSKQRDDAAREAVRERTALFPGLGKVIAIGMWLVQEERGMLLLEGEQEPEQTWEKVSHSKIERGSEEQILRRFWELVDLRGKGKRTRLVTFNGRGYDGPVLMTRSAQLGIAPSRNLVPYRYDISDHCDLFDVLGYQGASRDRFSLDYWCRRFDVESPKGSIDGSQVAKAYRAGRIEDIGEYCLRDVRATAQLFQRLEKTLLPLFKGGS
;
A
#
# COMPACT_ATOMS: atom_id res chain seq x y z
N MET A 1 -0.57 -15.70 -25.71
CA MET A 1 -1.71 -14.89 -25.26
C MET A 1 -1.17 -13.74 -24.42
N SER A 2 -1.42 -12.48 -24.78
CA SER A 2 -0.87 -11.34 -24.06
C SER A 2 -1.61 -11.19 -22.72
N SER A 3 -0.94 -11.46 -21.60
CA SER A 3 -1.49 -11.28 -20.26
C SER A 3 -1.72 -9.80 -19.94
N VAL A 4 -2.75 -9.49 -19.15
CA VAL A 4 -2.98 -8.15 -18.58
C VAL A 4 -1.78 -7.81 -17.68
N PRO A 5 -1.19 -6.60 -17.75
CA PRO A 5 -0.13 -6.19 -16.84
C PRO A 5 -0.60 -6.21 -15.38
N ASN A 6 0.26 -6.64 -14.47
CA ASN A 6 -0.01 -6.65 -13.03
C ASN A 6 0.88 -5.62 -12.35
N LEU A 7 0.27 -4.70 -11.62
CA LEU A 7 0.96 -3.66 -10.86
C LEU A 7 0.66 -3.87 -9.38
N VAL A 8 1.72 -4.17 -8.64
CA VAL A 8 1.67 -4.27 -7.19
C VAL A 8 1.92 -2.88 -6.62
N TYR A 9 1.24 -2.50 -5.56
CA TYR A 9 1.57 -1.29 -4.80
C TYR A 9 1.30 -1.46 -3.30
N ASP A 10 1.92 -0.58 -2.53
CA ASP A 10 1.78 -0.44 -1.08
C ASP A 10 2.11 1.02 -0.72
N ILE A 11 1.63 1.51 0.42
CA ILE A 11 1.87 2.89 0.86
C ILE A 11 2.42 2.99 2.27
N GLU A 12 3.14 4.07 2.54
CA GLU A 12 3.51 4.47 3.89
C GLU A 12 2.91 5.81 4.26
N VAL A 13 2.38 5.87 5.47
CA VAL A 13 1.61 7.02 5.98
C VAL A 13 2.24 7.53 7.26
N ALA A 14 2.66 8.78 7.26
CA ALA A 14 2.99 9.49 8.48
C ALA A 14 1.70 10.01 9.11
N GLY A 15 1.30 9.43 10.24
CA GLY A 15 0.19 9.93 11.04
C GLY A 15 0.48 11.32 11.60
N LEU A 16 -0.53 12.18 11.67
CA LEU A 16 -0.42 13.47 12.34
C LEU A 16 -0.02 13.25 13.81
N PRO A 17 0.86 14.09 14.38
CA PRO A 17 1.06 14.14 15.82
C PRO A 17 -0.28 14.29 16.52
N TRP A 18 -0.47 13.57 17.63
CA TRP A 18 -1.75 13.57 18.35
C TRP A 18 -2.16 14.99 18.78
N GLU A 19 -1.18 15.82 19.10
CA GLU A 19 -1.34 17.20 19.53
C GLU A 19 -1.83 18.12 18.39
N GLU A 20 -1.60 17.75 17.14
CA GLU A 20 -2.07 18.48 15.95
C GLU A 20 -3.49 18.09 15.53
N VAL A 21 -4.03 16.98 16.06
CA VAL A 21 -5.42 16.59 15.83
C VAL A 21 -6.36 17.48 16.66
N ASP A 22 -7.41 18.01 16.05
CA ASP A 22 -8.35 18.88 16.74
C ASP A 22 -9.05 18.17 17.92
N GLU A 23 -9.42 18.94 18.95
CA GLU A 23 -9.96 18.40 20.20
C GLU A 23 -11.25 17.59 20.01
N ILE A 24 -12.11 17.99 19.07
CA ILE A 24 -13.37 17.31 18.78
C ILE A 24 -13.09 15.92 18.20
N THR A 25 -12.21 15.85 17.20
CA THR A 25 -11.79 14.58 16.58
C THR A 25 -11.10 13.67 17.60
N ARG A 26 -10.21 14.23 18.45
CA ARG A 26 -9.56 13.45 19.52
C ARG A 26 -10.59 12.84 20.48
N GLY A 27 -11.54 13.63 20.95
CA GLY A 27 -12.63 13.17 21.84
C GLY A 27 -13.48 12.09 21.17
N TYR A 28 -13.82 12.27 19.89
CA TYR A 28 -14.57 11.28 19.12
C TYR A 28 -13.82 9.95 19.00
N LEU A 29 -12.54 9.96 18.62
CA LEU A 29 -11.73 8.74 18.48
C LEU A 29 -11.56 8.01 19.81
N MET A 30 -11.37 8.73 20.91
CA MET A 30 -11.27 8.16 22.26
C MET A 30 -12.59 7.52 22.70
N SER A 31 -13.74 8.14 22.39
CA SER A 31 -15.07 7.61 22.73
C SER A 31 -15.40 6.28 22.05
N LYS A 32 -14.77 5.97 20.91
CA LYS A 32 -14.97 4.73 20.16
C LYS A 32 -14.21 3.53 20.74
N GLN A 33 -13.29 3.77 21.67
CA GLN A 33 -12.45 2.72 22.22
C GLN A 33 -13.14 1.97 23.35
N ARG A 34 -12.97 0.65 23.33
CA ARG A 34 -13.66 -0.29 24.22
C ARG A 34 -13.04 -0.36 25.62
N ASP A 35 -11.74 -0.14 25.71
CA ASP A 35 -10.96 -0.23 26.95
C ASP A 35 -9.83 0.82 26.98
N ASP A 36 -9.22 0.99 28.16
CA ASP A 36 -8.21 2.01 28.39
C ASP A 36 -6.90 1.74 27.62
N ALA A 37 -6.54 0.48 27.41
CA ALA A 37 -5.36 0.14 26.62
C ALA A 37 -5.54 0.56 25.16
N ALA A 38 -6.73 0.35 24.60
CA ALA A 38 -7.09 0.82 23.26
C ALA A 38 -7.10 2.35 23.18
N ARG A 39 -7.57 3.06 24.23
CA ARG A 39 -7.53 4.53 24.31
C ARG A 39 -6.11 5.07 24.26
N GLU A 40 -5.21 4.54 25.06
CA GLU A 40 -3.81 4.97 25.05
C GLU A 40 -3.14 4.70 23.69
N ALA A 41 -3.49 3.57 23.05
CA ALA A 41 -2.96 3.23 21.73
C ALA A 41 -3.48 4.10 20.57
N VAL A 42 -4.58 4.87 20.74
CA VAL A 42 -5.12 5.75 19.68
C VAL A 42 -4.07 6.76 19.24
N ARG A 43 -3.31 7.30 20.19
CA ARG A 43 -2.32 8.37 19.95
C ARG A 43 -1.19 7.92 19.02
N GLU A 44 -0.83 6.65 19.09
CA GLU A 44 0.23 6.05 18.28
C GLU A 44 -0.26 5.49 16.93
N ARG A 45 -1.57 5.56 16.66
CA ARG A 45 -2.21 4.95 15.48
C ARG A 45 -2.93 5.97 14.60
N THR A 46 -2.54 7.24 14.66
CA THR A 46 -3.17 8.31 13.84
C THR A 46 -3.12 8.01 12.34
N ALA A 47 -2.05 7.36 11.87
CA ALA A 47 -1.91 6.89 10.49
C ALA A 47 -2.97 5.86 10.06
N LEU A 48 -3.60 5.14 11.01
CA LEU A 48 -4.63 4.14 10.72
C LEU A 48 -6.03 4.74 10.59
N PHE A 49 -6.22 6.00 10.98
CA PHE A 49 -7.50 6.68 10.84
C PHE A 49 -7.53 7.46 9.52
N PRO A 50 -8.48 7.14 8.61
CA PRO A 50 -8.60 7.86 7.35
C PRO A 50 -8.71 9.37 7.57
N GLY A 51 -7.83 10.11 6.89
CA GLY A 51 -7.80 11.57 6.94
C GLY A 51 -6.91 12.19 8.02
N LEU A 52 -6.28 11.39 8.89
CA LEU A 52 -5.33 11.86 9.91
C LEU A 52 -3.87 11.48 9.62
N GLY A 53 -3.55 11.24 8.35
CA GLY A 53 -2.22 10.89 7.91
C GLY A 53 -1.86 11.56 6.59
N LYS A 54 -0.55 11.67 6.38
CA LYS A 54 0.08 12.13 5.15
C LYS A 54 0.70 10.92 4.45
N VAL A 55 0.41 10.73 3.17
CA VAL A 55 1.11 9.71 2.35
C VAL A 55 2.53 10.22 2.09
N ILE A 56 3.52 9.44 2.49
CA ILE A 56 4.94 9.81 2.42
C ILE A 56 5.75 8.90 1.49
N ALA A 57 5.26 7.69 1.21
CA ALA A 57 5.83 6.80 0.23
C ALA A 57 4.72 6.00 -0.48
N ILE A 58 4.92 5.72 -1.76
CA ILE A 58 4.13 4.76 -2.52
C ILE A 58 5.13 3.88 -3.29
N GLY A 59 5.23 2.62 -2.87
CA GLY A 59 5.99 1.61 -3.58
C GLY A 59 5.13 1.00 -4.69
N MET A 60 5.74 0.72 -5.84
CA MET A 60 5.05 0.13 -6.99
C MET A 60 5.96 -0.87 -7.69
N TRP A 61 5.40 -1.98 -8.18
CA TRP A 61 6.15 -3.02 -8.89
C TRP A 61 5.37 -3.61 -10.06
N LEU A 62 5.93 -3.47 -11.25
CA LEU A 62 5.37 -4.04 -12.48
C LEU A 62 5.88 -5.47 -12.64
N VAL A 63 5.02 -6.45 -12.37
CA VAL A 63 5.40 -7.86 -12.23
C VAL A 63 6.05 -8.42 -13.49
N GLN A 64 5.50 -8.11 -14.68
CA GLN A 64 6.01 -8.64 -15.94
C GLN A 64 7.36 -8.07 -16.37
N GLU A 65 7.70 -6.86 -15.90
CA GLU A 65 8.97 -6.19 -16.23
C GLU A 65 10.00 -6.35 -15.12
N GLU A 66 9.62 -6.96 -13.99
CA GLU A 66 10.43 -7.03 -12.75
C GLU A 66 11.00 -5.66 -12.36
N ARG A 67 10.18 -4.61 -12.51
CA ARG A 67 10.60 -3.22 -12.39
C ARG A 67 9.84 -2.51 -11.27
N GLY A 68 10.59 -1.92 -10.34
CA GLY A 68 10.07 -1.12 -9.24
C GLY A 68 10.03 0.38 -9.53
N MET A 69 9.10 1.09 -8.89
CA MET A 69 9.04 2.54 -8.79
C MET A 69 8.71 2.91 -7.36
N LEU A 70 9.45 3.83 -6.78
CA LEU A 70 9.19 4.42 -5.48
C LEU A 70 8.84 5.90 -5.68
N LEU A 71 7.62 6.29 -5.31
CA LEU A 71 7.26 7.69 -5.19
C LEU A 71 7.48 8.09 -3.73
N LEU A 72 8.42 8.99 -3.47
CA LEU A 72 8.84 9.34 -2.10
C LEU A 72 8.66 10.82 -1.84
N GLU A 73 8.21 11.17 -0.64
CA GLU A 73 8.14 12.57 -0.25
C GLU A 73 9.55 13.20 -0.18
N GLY A 74 9.65 14.46 -0.60
CA GLY A 74 10.90 15.22 -0.60
C GLY A 74 10.89 16.37 -1.59
N GLU A 75 12.06 16.99 -1.77
CA GLU A 75 12.26 17.98 -2.83
C GLU A 75 12.07 17.34 -4.20
N GLN A 76 11.45 18.09 -5.12
CA GLN A 76 11.15 17.56 -6.44
C GLN A 76 12.43 17.31 -7.22
N GLU A 77 12.64 16.05 -7.60
CA GLU A 77 13.81 15.60 -8.37
C GLU A 77 13.34 14.81 -9.60
N PRO A 78 14.10 14.81 -10.70
CA PRO A 78 13.87 13.90 -11.82
C PRO A 78 13.91 12.43 -11.39
N GLU A 79 13.18 11.59 -12.13
CA GLU A 79 13.24 10.13 -11.95
C GLU A 79 14.71 9.64 -12.03
N GLN A 80 15.14 8.90 -11.00
CA GLN A 80 16.49 8.38 -10.88
C GLN A 80 16.49 6.90 -10.49
N THR A 81 17.62 6.23 -10.69
CA THR A 81 17.77 4.83 -10.26
C THR A 81 17.78 4.78 -8.74
N TRP A 82 17.08 3.81 -8.16
CA TRP A 82 17.08 3.58 -6.72
C TRP A 82 17.99 2.39 -6.38
N GLU A 83 19.18 2.67 -5.87
CA GLU A 83 20.23 1.66 -5.69
C GLU A 83 19.95 0.68 -4.53
N LYS A 84 19.12 1.07 -3.56
CA LYS A 84 18.84 0.24 -2.37
C LYS A 84 17.97 -0.99 -2.69
N VAL A 85 17.24 -0.97 -3.81
CA VAL A 85 16.42 -2.09 -4.29
C VAL A 85 16.67 -2.30 -5.78
N SER A 86 17.23 -3.45 -6.15
CA SER A 86 17.54 -3.78 -7.55
C SER A 86 16.35 -3.59 -8.50
N HIS A 87 16.63 -3.11 -9.72
CA HIS A 87 15.63 -2.89 -10.77
C HIS A 87 14.52 -1.89 -10.42
N SER A 88 14.84 -0.90 -9.58
CA SER A 88 13.88 0.12 -9.21
C SER A 88 14.37 1.54 -9.48
N LYS A 89 13.39 2.43 -9.59
CA LYS A 89 13.58 3.86 -9.73
C LYS A 89 12.88 4.59 -8.59
N ILE A 90 13.28 5.82 -8.35
CA ILE A 90 12.66 6.73 -7.39
C ILE A 90 12.29 8.04 -8.09
N GLU A 91 11.15 8.59 -7.71
CA GLU A 91 10.69 9.93 -8.07
C GLU A 91 10.30 10.65 -6.77
N ARG A 92 10.82 11.87 -6.55
CA ARG A 92 10.54 12.65 -5.35
C ARG A 92 9.60 13.82 -5.63
N GLY A 93 8.78 14.16 -4.64
CA GLY A 93 7.95 15.35 -4.68
C GLY A 93 7.13 15.56 -3.42
N SER A 94 6.31 16.60 -3.41
CA SER A 94 5.30 16.80 -2.37
C SER A 94 4.26 15.67 -2.36
N GLU A 95 3.49 15.54 -1.28
CA GLU A 95 2.38 14.57 -1.19
C GLU A 95 1.42 14.69 -2.39
N GLU A 96 1.08 15.92 -2.80
CA GLU A 96 0.22 16.14 -3.96
C GLU A 96 0.85 15.62 -5.26
N GLN A 97 2.16 15.84 -5.44
CA GLN A 97 2.87 15.39 -6.64
C GLN A 97 2.92 13.87 -6.71
N ILE A 98 3.29 13.19 -5.62
CA ILE A 98 3.35 11.72 -5.60
C ILE A 98 1.96 11.09 -5.76
N LEU A 99 0.89 11.71 -5.21
CA LEU A 99 -0.48 11.22 -5.40
C LEU A 99 -0.95 11.38 -6.84
N ARG A 100 -0.72 12.54 -7.46
CA ARG A 100 -1.04 12.75 -8.89
C ARG A 100 -0.31 11.73 -9.75
N ARG A 101 0.99 11.54 -9.48
CA ARG A 101 1.81 10.58 -10.20
C ARG A 101 1.30 9.15 -10.04
N PHE A 102 0.91 8.75 -8.83
CA PHE A 102 0.28 7.45 -8.60
C PHE A 102 -1.00 7.27 -9.43
N TRP A 103 -1.89 8.26 -9.47
CA TRP A 103 -3.14 8.18 -10.24
C TRP A 103 -2.92 8.08 -11.74
N GLU A 104 -1.88 8.73 -12.28
CA GLU A 104 -1.46 8.55 -13.67
C GLU A 104 -1.02 7.10 -13.93
N LEU A 105 -0.17 6.56 -13.05
CA LEU A 105 0.43 5.23 -13.21
C LEU A 105 -0.59 4.09 -13.10
N VAL A 106 -1.55 4.17 -12.17
CA VAL A 106 -2.58 3.12 -12.00
C VAL A 106 -3.67 3.14 -13.06
N ASP A 107 -3.77 4.23 -13.84
CA ASP A 107 -4.68 4.34 -14.98
C ASP A 107 -4.05 3.91 -16.31
N LEU A 108 -2.73 3.63 -16.32
CA LEU A 108 -2.04 3.17 -17.52
C LEU A 108 -2.71 1.91 -18.11
N ARG A 109 -2.82 1.91 -19.45
CA ARG A 109 -3.42 0.82 -20.22
C ARG A 109 -2.35 0.11 -21.03
N GLY A 110 -2.12 -1.16 -20.73
CA GLY A 110 -1.30 -2.04 -21.56
C GLY A 110 -2.16 -2.70 -22.63
N LYS A 111 -1.84 -2.46 -23.92
CA LYS A 111 -2.51 -3.11 -25.07
C LYS A 111 -4.05 -3.03 -25.02
N GLY A 112 -4.56 -1.85 -24.64
CA GLY A 112 -5.99 -1.57 -24.56
C GLY A 112 -6.70 -2.11 -23.31
N LYS A 113 -6.02 -2.84 -22.42
CA LYS A 113 -6.57 -3.29 -21.14
C LYS A 113 -5.94 -2.53 -19.99
N ARG A 114 -6.76 -2.20 -18.99
CA ARG A 114 -6.29 -1.59 -17.74
C ARG A 114 -5.45 -2.60 -16.97
N THR A 115 -4.35 -2.14 -16.40
CA THR A 115 -3.49 -2.94 -15.51
C THR A 115 -4.29 -3.48 -14.33
N ARG A 116 -4.12 -4.76 -13.99
CA ARG A 116 -4.68 -5.33 -12.75
C ARG A 116 -3.84 -4.87 -11.56
N LEU A 117 -4.51 -4.36 -10.53
CA LEU A 117 -3.86 -3.99 -9.28
C LEU A 117 -3.68 -5.23 -8.38
N VAL A 118 -2.58 -5.25 -7.65
CA VAL A 118 -2.27 -6.28 -6.65
C VAL A 118 -1.78 -5.59 -5.38
N THR A 119 -2.28 -6.02 -4.22
CA THR A 119 -1.86 -5.47 -2.92
C THR A 119 -1.86 -6.58 -1.87
N PHE A 120 -1.35 -6.29 -0.67
CA PHE A 120 -1.59 -7.09 0.52
C PHE A 120 -2.34 -6.24 1.54
N ASN A 121 -3.64 -6.48 1.72
CA ASN A 121 -4.54 -5.67 2.56
C ASN A 121 -4.79 -4.24 2.04
N GLY A 122 -4.52 -3.98 0.76
CA GLY A 122 -4.75 -2.66 0.15
C GLY A 122 -6.22 -2.28 0.04
N ARG A 123 -7.15 -3.23 0.01
CA ARG A 123 -8.58 -2.92 0.11
C ARG A 123 -9.00 -2.49 1.51
N GLY A 124 -8.30 -3.00 2.52
CA GLY A 124 -8.54 -2.69 3.93
C GLY A 124 -7.89 -1.39 4.38
N TYR A 125 -6.84 -0.93 3.68
CA TYR A 125 -6.05 0.22 4.12
C TYR A 125 -5.65 1.16 2.97
N ASP A 126 -4.75 0.74 2.09
CA ASP A 126 -4.08 1.60 1.11
C ASP A 126 -5.04 2.34 0.18
N GLY A 127 -5.98 1.60 -0.41
CA GLY A 127 -6.98 2.12 -1.33
C GLY A 127 -7.86 3.20 -0.69
N PRO A 128 -8.52 2.91 0.44
CA PRO A 128 -9.24 3.92 1.22
C PRO A 128 -8.40 5.15 1.57
N VAL A 129 -7.16 4.97 2.06
CA VAL A 129 -6.27 6.08 2.40
C VAL A 129 -5.97 6.93 1.17
N LEU A 130 -5.51 6.34 0.06
CA LEU A 130 -5.17 7.05 -1.16
C LEU A 130 -6.36 7.83 -1.73
N MET A 131 -7.54 7.22 -1.80
CA MET A 131 -8.74 7.88 -2.33
C MET A 131 -9.22 9.01 -1.42
N THR A 132 -9.32 8.77 -0.11
CA THR A 132 -9.75 9.80 0.85
C THR A 132 -8.75 10.94 0.93
N ARG A 133 -7.44 10.64 1.00
CA ARG A 133 -6.40 11.66 1.09
C ARG A 133 -6.30 12.50 -0.18
N SER A 134 -6.42 11.88 -1.34
CA SER A 134 -6.49 12.61 -2.61
C SER A 134 -7.69 13.54 -2.65
N ALA A 135 -8.87 13.09 -2.19
CA ALA A 135 -10.05 13.94 -2.12
C ALA A 135 -9.87 15.13 -1.15
N GLN A 136 -9.21 14.94 0.01
CA GLN A 136 -8.88 16.02 0.95
C GLN A 136 -7.96 17.09 0.32
N LEU A 137 -7.08 16.69 -0.61
CA LEU A 137 -6.15 17.57 -1.32
C LEU A 137 -6.71 18.10 -2.66
N GLY A 138 -7.99 17.84 -2.97
CA GLY A 138 -8.60 18.26 -4.23
C GLY A 138 -8.05 17.52 -5.46
N ILE A 139 -7.43 16.35 -5.29
CA ILE A 139 -6.93 15.49 -6.36
C ILE A 139 -7.99 14.43 -6.65
N ALA A 140 -8.48 14.37 -7.89
CA ALA A 140 -9.48 13.39 -8.31
C ALA A 140 -8.84 11.99 -8.50
N PRO A 141 -9.28 10.95 -7.77
CA PRO A 141 -8.87 9.58 -8.04
C PRO A 141 -9.23 9.14 -9.47
N SER A 142 -8.29 8.57 -10.22
CA SER A 142 -8.53 8.04 -11.58
C SER A 142 -9.20 6.66 -11.58
N ARG A 143 -9.21 5.98 -10.42
CA ARG A 143 -9.69 4.61 -10.25
C ARG A 143 -10.32 4.40 -8.88
N ASN A 144 -11.41 3.63 -8.83
CA ASN A 144 -11.84 3.03 -7.58
C ASN A 144 -10.86 1.90 -7.18
N LEU A 145 -10.09 2.09 -6.12
CA LEU A 145 -9.13 1.11 -5.61
C LEU A 145 -9.79 0.01 -4.75
N VAL A 146 -11.08 0.14 -4.44
CA VAL A 146 -11.89 -0.89 -3.77
C VAL A 146 -13.07 -1.30 -4.68
N PRO A 147 -12.80 -1.87 -5.87
CA PRO A 147 -13.86 -2.33 -6.78
C PRO A 147 -14.60 -3.53 -6.18
N TYR A 148 -15.49 -4.18 -6.93
CA TYR A 148 -16.22 -5.35 -6.41
C TYR A 148 -15.26 -6.38 -5.79
N ARG A 149 -15.49 -6.73 -4.53
CA ARG A 149 -14.53 -7.45 -3.67
C ARG A 149 -14.17 -8.85 -4.21
N TYR A 150 -15.18 -9.57 -4.71
CA TYR A 150 -15.03 -10.93 -5.20
C TYR A 150 -14.49 -11.00 -6.63
N ASP A 151 -14.45 -9.87 -7.34
CA ASP A 151 -13.78 -9.78 -8.65
C ASP A 151 -12.33 -9.34 -8.46
N ILE A 152 -11.43 -10.32 -8.58
CA ILE A 152 -9.98 -10.10 -8.48
C ILE A 152 -9.33 -9.77 -9.84
N SER A 153 -10.12 -9.58 -10.90
CA SER A 153 -9.59 -9.23 -12.23
C SER A 153 -9.14 -7.77 -12.32
N ASP A 154 -9.83 -6.86 -11.60
CA ASP A 154 -9.47 -5.44 -11.52
C ASP A 154 -8.46 -5.17 -10.39
N HIS A 155 -8.74 -5.67 -9.19
CA HIS A 155 -7.87 -5.58 -8.02
C HIS A 155 -7.84 -6.89 -7.23
N CYS A 156 -6.70 -7.57 -7.27
CA CYS A 156 -6.40 -8.79 -6.51
C CYS A 156 -5.68 -8.44 -5.20
N ASP A 157 -6.42 -8.36 -4.11
CA ASP A 157 -5.84 -8.20 -2.77
C ASP A 157 -5.50 -9.59 -2.20
N LEU A 158 -4.21 -9.85 -1.96
CA LEU A 158 -3.73 -11.13 -1.48
C LEU A 158 -4.18 -11.45 -0.05
N PHE A 159 -4.43 -10.44 0.77
CA PHE A 159 -4.96 -10.64 2.13
C PHE A 159 -6.39 -11.19 2.08
N ASP A 160 -7.20 -10.68 1.14
CA ASP A 160 -8.54 -11.19 0.89
C ASP A 160 -8.50 -12.59 0.29
N VAL A 161 -7.64 -12.85 -0.71
CA VAL A 161 -7.48 -14.17 -1.32
C VAL A 161 -7.09 -15.23 -0.27
N LEU A 162 -6.06 -14.95 0.52
CA LEU A 162 -5.55 -15.89 1.53
C LEU A 162 -6.47 -16.00 2.75
N GLY A 163 -7.29 -14.97 2.99
CA GLY A 163 -8.41 -15.01 3.94
C GLY A 163 -9.68 -15.68 3.37
N TYR A 164 -9.62 -16.25 2.15
CA TYR A 164 -10.77 -16.83 1.43
C TYR A 164 -11.97 -15.90 1.41
N GLN A 165 -11.72 -14.63 1.05
CA GLN A 165 -12.72 -13.56 0.98
C GLN A 165 -13.49 -13.31 2.28
N GLY A 166 -12.92 -13.71 3.41
CA GLY A 166 -13.55 -13.59 4.73
C GLY A 166 -13.99 -14.92 5.34
N ALA A 167 -13.93 -16.03 4.59
CA ALA A 167 -14.36 -17.34 5.08
C ALA A 167 -13.40 -17.94 6.12
N SER A 168 -12.10 -17.65 6.02
CA SER A 168 -11.16 -18.00 7.07
C SER A 168 -11.38 -17.10 8.29
N ARG A 169 -11.16 -17.62 9.50
CA ARG A 169 -11.23 -16.81 10.74
C ARG A 169 -9.92 -16.08 11.01
N ASP A 170 -8.80 -16.78 10.82
CA ASP A 170 -7.49 -16.24 11.11
C ASP A 170 -6.98 -15.37 9.96
N ARG A 171 -6.18 -14.37 10.33
CA ARG A 171 -5.48 -13.48 9.41
C ARG A 171 -4.00 -13.49 9.77
N PHE A 172 -3.16 -13.48 8.75
CA PHE A 172 -1.72 -13.54 8.91
C PHE A 172 -1.07 -12.40 8.13
N SER A 173 0.09 -11.95 8.60
CA SER A 173 0.87 -10.88 7.96
C SER A 173 1.46 -11.33 6.63
N LEU A 174 1.89 -10.36 5.81
CA LEU A 174 2.67 -10.61 4.59
C LEU A 174 3.89 -11.47 4.91
N ASP A 175 4.63 -11.10 5.96
CA ASP A 175 5.81 -11.79 6.45
C ASP A 175 5.56 -13.27 6.82
N TYR A 176 4.40 -13.59 7.40
CA TYR A 176 4.00 -14.98 7.63
C TYR A 176 3.86 -15.74 6.30
N TRP A 177 3.10 -15.19 5.35
CA TRP A 177 2.86 -15.84 4.07
C TRP A 177 4.12 -15.97 3.22
N CYS A 178 5.00 -14.96 3.21
CA CYS A 178 6.28 -15.05 2.53
C CYS A 178 7.08 -16.27 3.00
N ARG A 179 7.15 -16.53 4.31
CA ARG A 179 7.82 -17.71 4.88
C ARG A 179 7.12 -19.04 4.63
N ARG A 180 5.84 -19.05 4.21
CA ARG A 180 5.12 -20.28 3.87
C ARG A 180 5.18 -20.61 2.38
N PHE A 181 5.52 -19.63 1.55
CA PHE A 181 5.63 -19.76 0.09
C PHE A 181 7.07 -19.65 -0.43
N ASP A 182 8.06 -19.76 0.46
CA ASP A 182 9.50 -19.64 0.15
C ASP A 182 9.81 -18.37 -0.66
N VAL A 183 9.20 -17.27 -0.22
CA VAL A 183 9.44 -15.91 -0.71
C VAL A 183 10.33 -15.22 0.31
N GLU A 184 11.32 -14.48 -0.19
CA GLU A 184 12.17 -13.68 0.67
C GLU A 184 11.29 -12.67 1.41
N SER A 185 11.25 -12.80 2.74
CA SER A 185 10.52 -11.85 3.58
C SER A 185 11.20 -10.50 3.48
N PRO A 186 10.44 -9.40 3.48
CA PRO A 186 10.98 -8.04 3.53
C PRO A 186 11.56 -7.79 4.93
N LYS A 187 12.70 -8.40 5.25
CA LYS A 187 13.45 -8.05 6.46
C LYS A 187 14.15 -6.72 6.20
N GLY A 188 13.64 -5.68 6.85
CA GLY A 188 14.23 -4.34 6.89
C GLY A 188 14.61 -3.93 8.31
N SER A 189 15.14 -2.71 8.44
CA SER A 189 15.43 -2.04 9.71
C SER A 189 14.19 -1.39 10.34
N ILE A 190 13.08 -1.32 9.60
CA ILE A 190 11.82 -0.66 9.95
C ILE A 190 10.67 -1.62 9.66
N ASP A 191 9.61 -1.54 10.47
CA ASP A 191 8.30 -2.12 10.21
C ASP A 191 7.23 -1.02 10.27
N GLY A 192 6.00 -1.31 9.84
CA GLY A 192 4.89 -0.34 9.82
C GLY A 192 4.63 0.41 11.14
N SER A 193 4.94 -0.17 12.31
CA SER A 193 4.77 0.50 13.61
C SER A 193 5.85 1.58 13.86
N GLN A 194 6.96 1.50 13.15
CA GLN A 194 8.11 2.41 13.31
C GLN A 194 8.09 3.59 12.32
N VAL A 195 7.19 3.57 11.32
CA VAL A 195 7.12 4.56 10.23
C VAL A 195 7.00 5.99 10.77
N ALA A 196 6.07 6.25 11.68
CA ALA A 196 5.86 7.59 12.24
C ALA A 196 7.10 8.10 12.99
N LYS A 197 7.76 7.23 13.76
CA LYS A 197 9.01 7.56 14.48
C LYS A 197 10.17 7.80 13.53
N ALA A 198 10.32 6.96 12.50
CA ALA A 198 11.36 7.10 11.49
C ALA A 198 11.18 8.38 10.68
N TYR A 199 9.96 8.73 10.31
CA TYR A 199 9.63 9.94 9.58
C TYR A 199 9.98 11.20 10.40
N ARG A 200 9.59 11.24 11.68
CA ARG A 200 9.99 12.33 12.61
C ARG A 200 11.50 12.45 12.79
N ALA A 201 12.23 11.35 12.65
CA ALA A 201 13.69 11.33 12.70
C ALA A 201 14.36 11.66 11.35
N GLY A 202 13.60 12.04 10.31
CA GLY A 202 14.12 12.34 8.97
C GLY A 202 14.58 11.11 8.18
N ARG A 203 14.29 9.89 8.65
CA ARG A 203 14.72 8.63 8.01
C ARG A 203 13.76 8.19 6.92
N ILE A 204 13.42 9.10 6.01
CA ILE A 204 12.43 8.86 4.96
C ILE A 204 12.88 7.83 3.93
N GLU A 205 14.20 7.75 3.69
CA GLU A 205 14.73 6.76 2.76
C GLU A 205 14.62 5.32 3.28
N ASP A 206 14.77 5.12 4.59
CA ASP A 206 14.58 3.81 5.21
C ASP A 206 13.11 3.36 5.04
N ILE A 207 12.16 4.30 5.14
CA ILE A 207 10.72 4.06 4.91
C ILE A 207 10.47 3.69 3.45
N GLY A 208 11.06 4.44 2.50
CA GLY A 208 10.91 4.15 1.08
C GLY A 208 11.51 2.80 0.67
N GLU A 209 12.67 2.43 1.24
CA GLU A 209 13.26 1.11 1.05
C GLU A 209 12.38 0.00 1.62
N TYR A 210 11.85 0.17 2.83
CA TYR A 210 10.91 -0.75 3.45
C TYR A 210 9.67 -0.98 2.57
N CYS A 211 8.99 0.11 2.18
CA CYS A 211 7.81 0.07 1.33
C CYS A 211 8.06 -0.69 0.03
N LEU A 212 9.14 -0.37 -0.68
CA LEU A 212 9.44 -1.02 -1.95
C LEU A 212 9.83 -2.50 -1.80
N ARG A 213 10.44 -2.89 -0.67
CA ARG A 213 10.69 -4.31 -0.35
C ARG A 213 9.39 -5.06 -0.08
N ASP A 214 8.44 -4.48 0.65
CA ASP A 214 7.12 -5.07 0.90
C ASP A 214 6.34 -5.27 -0.41
N VAL A 215 6.41 -4.30 -1.33
CA VAL A 215 5.82 -4.41 -2.67
C VAL A 215 6.48 -5.53 -3.49
N ARG A 216 7.81 -5.62 -3.47
CA ARG A 216 8.53 -6.71 -4.17
C ARG A 216 8.17 -8.08 -3.59
N ALA A 217 8.10 -8.20 -2.27
CA ALA A 217 7.71 -9.44 -1.60
C ALA A 217 6.25 -9.82 -1.94
N THR A 218 5.35 -8.83 -1.98
CA THR A 218 3.95 -9.00 -2.44
C THR A 218 3.90 -9.47 -3.89
N ALA A 219 4.74 -8.91 -4.77
CA ALA A 219 4.84 -9.34 -6.17
C ALA A 219 5.28 -10.81 -6.30
N GLN A 220 6.30 -11.21 -5.54
CA GLN A 220 6.78 -12.59 -5.52
C GLN A 220 5.73 -13.55 -4.95
N LEU A 221 5.05 -13.18 -3.86
CA LEU A 221 3.95 -13.96 -3.30
C LEU A 221 2.81 -14.11 -4.31
N PHE A 222 2.42 -13.03 -4.98
CA PHE A 222 1.44 -13.06 -6.06
C PHE A 222 1.84 -14.05 -7.17
N GLN A 223 3.10 -14.03 -7.63
CA GLN A 223 3.60 -14.96 -8.66
C GLN A 223 3.52 -16.43 -8.21
N ARG A 224 3.78 -16.74 -6.93
CA ARG A 224 3.63 -18.10 -6.37
C ARG A 224 2.18 -18.59 -6.42
N LEU A 225 1.22 -17.69 -6.25
CA LEU A 225 -0.21 -17.99 -6.23
C LEU A 225 -0.87 -17.98 -7.62
N GLU A 226 -0.26 -17.30 -8.60
CA GLU A 226 -0.90 -16.98 -9.89
C GLU A 226 -1.39 -18.19 -10.68
N LYS A 227 -0.65 -19.30 -10.64
CA LYS A 227 -0.98 -20.54 -11.37
C LYS A 227 -1.70 -21.58 -10.51
N THR A 228 -1.85 -21.35 -9.21
CA THR A 228 -2.33 -22.35 -8.24
C THR A 228 -3.63 -21.91 -7.57
N LEU A 229 -3.57 -20.93 -6.68
CA LEU A 229 -4.70 -20.49 -5.87
C LEU A 229 -5.57 -19.45 -6.59
N LEU A 230 -4.96 -18.46 -7.25
CA LEU A 230 -5.71 -17.37 -7.89
C LEU A 230 -6.73 -17.82 -8.95
N PRO A 231 -6.50 -18.88 -9.75
CA PRO A 231 -7.50 -19.37 -10.70
C PRO A 231 -8.84 -19.76 -10.06
N LEU A 232 -8.86 -20.13 -8.77
CA LEU A 232 -10.08 -20.51 -8.04
C LEU A 232 -10.98 -19.31 -7.69
N PHE A 233 -10.44 -18.09 -7.76
CA PHE A 233 -11.15 -16.85 -7.43
C PHE A 233 -11.55 -16.03 -8.66
N LYS A 234 -11.31 -16.53 -9.87
CA LYS A 234 -11.87 -15.94 -11.07
C LYS A 234 -13.38 -16.17 -11.03
N GLY A 235 -14.15 -15.09 -10.93
CA GLY A 235 -15.60 -15.16 -11.09
C GLY A 235 -15.91 -15.96 -12.36
N GLY A 236 -16.89 -16.86 -12.25
CA GLY A 236 -17.28 -17.76 -13.33
C GLY A 236 -17.36 -17.03 -14.67
N SER A 237 -16.82 -17.68 -15.71
CA SER A 237 -17.04 -17.33 -17.11
C SER A 237 -18.51 -17.04 -17.41
#